data_AF-A0A925D4U9-F1
#
_entry.id   AF-A0A925D4U9-F1
#
_cell.length_a   1.000
_cell.length_b   1.000
_cell.length_c   1.000
_cell.angle_alpha   90.00
_cell.angle_beta   90.00
_cell.angle_gamma   90.00
#
_symmetry.space_group_name_H-M   'P 1'
#
loop_
_entity.id
_entity.type
_entity.pdbx_description
1 polymer ?
#
loop_
_entity_poly.entity_id
_entity_poly.type
_entity_poly.pdbx_seq_one_letter_code
_entity_poly.pdbx_strand_id
1 'polypeptide(L)'
;MPSCALPQKKERVRMLLATGVSRIQISRRTGLSRRTISRIAAQGRRKLTAADIHDDRPAGFDPECLNRCRGCGSRIYLWPCMTCELRAKAESREETRRLVKSLKP
;
A
#
# COMPACT_ATOMS: atom_id res chain seq x y z
N MET A 1 -8.45 5.21 -13.22
CA MET A 1 -7.54 4.96 -12.08
C MET A 1 -8.09 3.79 -11.28
N PRO A 2 -7.27 2.82 -10.82
CA PRO A 2 -7.78 1.79 -9.94
C PRO A 2 -8.31 2.45 -8.66
N SER A 3 -9.58 2.19 -8.36
CA SER A 3 -10.43 2.80 -7.33
C SER A 3 -10.00 2.46 -5.89
N CYS A 4 -8.91 1.71 -5.73
CA CYS A 4 -8.43 1.11 -4.49
C CYS A 4 -7.63 2.07 -3.59
N ALA A 5 -7.67 3.39 -3.85
CA ALA A 5 -6.96 4.38 -3.03
C ALA A 5 -7.65 4.72 -1.69
N LEU A 6 -8.79 4.08 -1.36
CA LEU A 6 -9.74 4.66 -0.39
C LEU A 6 -10.30 3.80 0.77
N PRO A 7 -10.04 2.49 0.95
CA PRO A 7 -10.42 1.82 2.21
C PRO A 7 -9.45 2.20 3.36
N GLN A 8 -8.29 2.72 3.00
CA GLN A 8 -7.15 3.01 3.87
C GLN A 8 -7.35 4.19 4.83
N LYS A 9 -8.39 5.02 4.65
CA LYS A 9 -8.53 6.27 5.43
C LYS A 9 -9.02 6.04 6.86
N LYS A 10 -9.97 5.13 7.09
CA LYS A 10 -10.54 4.92 8.44
C LYS A 10 -9.57 4.15 9.36
N GLU A 11 -9.00 3.05 8.87
CA GLU A 11 -8.08 2.23 9.66
C GLU A 11 -6.76 2.96 9.95
N ARG A 12 -6.24 3.70 8.95
CA ARG A 12 -5.07 4.57 9.16
C ARG A 12 -5.35 5.67 10.18
N VAL A 13 -6.55 6.24 10.20
CA VAL A 13 -6.94 7.19 11.25
C VAL A 13 -6.99 6.51 12.62
N ARG A 14 -7.51 5.28 12.72
CA ARG A 14 -7.52 4.51 13.98
C ARG A 14 -6.11 4.23 14.50
N MET A 15 -5.20 3.76 13.64
CA MET A 15 -3.79 3.54 14.01
C MET A 15 -3.09 4.84 14.44
N LEU A 16 -3.33 5.95 13.72
CA LEU A 16 -2.76 7.25 14.10
C LEU A 16 -3.33 7.77 15.43
N LEU A 17 -4.61 7.49 15.72
CA LEU A 17 -5.21 7.81 17.01
C LEU A 17 -4.63 6.92 18.13
N ALA A 18 -4.42 5.63 17.88
CA ALA A 18 -3.85 4.69 18.85
C ALA A 18 -2.40 5.03 19.22
N THR A 19 -1.64 5.61 18.29
CA THR A 19 -0.26 6.09 18.49
C THR A 19 -0.17 7.48 19.15
N GLY A 20 -1.30 8.08 19.54
CA GLY A 20 -1.34 9.37 20.23
C GLY A 20 -1.18 10.59 19.33
N VAL A 21 -1.25 10.43 18.00
CA VAL A 21 -1.11 11.55 17.07
C VAL A 21 -2.32 12.50 17.18
N SER A 22 -2.06 13.81 17.23
CA SER A 22 -3.12 14.80 17.34
C SER A 22 -4.05 14.79 16.13
N ARG A 23 -5.35 15.05 16.38
CA ARG A 23 -6.37 15.11 15.31
C ARG A 23 -6.06 16.15 14.22
N ILE A 24 -5.33 17.21 14.57
CA ILE A 24 -4.88 18.25 13.62
C ILE A 24 -3.82 17.68 12.68
N GLN A 25 -2.81 16.98 13.21
CA GLN A 25 -1.78 16.33 12.40
C GLN A 25 -2.38 15.21 11.52
N ILE A 26 -3.33 14.43 12.06
CA ILE A 26 -4.03 13.41 11.27
C ILE A 26 -4.78 14.05 10.10
N SER A 27 -5.48 15.17 10.33
CA SER A 27 -6.17 15.92 9.28
C SER A 27 -5.21 16.37 8.17
N ARG A 28 -4.07 16.97 8.53
CA ARG A 28 -3.02 17.37 7.56
C ARG A 28 -2.46 16.19 6.77
N ARG A 29 -2.24 15.04 7.42
CA ARG A 29 -1.67 13.84 6.80
C ARG A 29 -2.65 13.05 5.93
N THR A 30 -3.95 13.14 6.19
CA THR A 30 -4.97 12.30 5.54
C THR A 30 -5.93 13.08 4.64
N GLY A 31 -5.92 14.41 4.70
CA GLY A 31 -6.88 15.28 4.01
C GLY A 31 -8.31 15.16 4.54
N LEU A 32 -8.51 14.51 5.69
CA LEU A 32 -9.84 14.36 6.29
C LEU A 32 -10.18 15.54 7.18
N SER A 33 -11.46 15.93 7.21
CA SER A 33 -11.95 16.93 8.14
C SER A 33 -11.83 16.42 9.58
N ARG A 34 -11.58 17.35 10.52
CA ARG A 34 -11.52 17.04 11.95
C ARG A 34 -12.81 16.39 12.45
N ARG A 35 -13.97 16.76 11.89
CA ARG A 35 -15.28 16.17 12.21
C ARG A 35 -15.35 14.69 11.82
N THR A 36 -14.81 14.33 10.65
CA THR A 36 -14.73 12.93 10.20
C THR A 36 -13.79 12.11 11.09
N ILE A 37 -12.64 12.67 11.47
CA ILE A 37 -11.69 12.02 12.40
C ILE A 37 -12.33 11.79 13.77
N SER A 38 -13.03 12.79 14.33
CA SER A 38 -13.74 12.65 15.60
C SER A 38 -14.86 11.61 15.53
N ARG A 39 -15.56 11.49 14.40
CA ARG A 39 -16.57 10.45 14.19
C ARG A 39 -15.95 9.05 14.17
N ILE A 40 -14.82 8.89 13.50
CA ILE A 40 -14.06 7.63 13.49
C ILE A 40 -13.58 7.27 14.90
N ALA A 41 -13.09 8.26 15.65
CA ALA A 41 -12.67 8.07 17.05
C ALA A 41 -13.85 7.65 17.95
N ALA A 42 -15.03 8.28 17.78
CA ALA A 42 -16.20 7.99 18.59
C ALA A 42 -16.85 6.63 18.27
N GLN A 43 -16.83 6.22 17.00
CA GLN A 43 -17.36 4.92 16.55
C GLN A 43 -16.44 3.75 16.93
N GLY A 44 -15.16 4.00 17.24
CA GLY A 44 -14.13 3.00 17.50
C GLY A 44 -13.87 2.72 18.98
N ARG A 45 -14.90 2.49 19.81
CA ARG A 45 -14.72 2.13 21.24
C ARG A 45 -14.25 0.69 21.50
N ARG A 46 -13.84 -0.09 20.49
CA ARG A 46 -13.05 -1.30 20.78
C ARG A 46 -11.59 -0.87 20.94
N LYS A 47 -11.05 -1.06 22.15
CA LYS A 47 -9.59 -1.10 22.34
C LYS A 47 -9.08 -2.18 21.38
N LEU A 48 -8.39 -1.78 20.32
CA LEU A 48 -7.60 -2.71 19.52
C LEU A 48 -6.55 -3.29 20.48
N THR A 49 -6.72 -4.56 20.85
CA THR A 49 -5.74 -5.28 21.64
C THR A 49 -4.66 -5.83 20.70
N ALA A 50 -3.47 -6.12 21.21
CA ALA A 50 -2.40 -6.72 20.40
C ALA A 50 -2.84 -8.04 19.74
N ALA A 51 -3.83 -8.74 20.33
CA ALA A 51 -4.44 -9.95 19.78
C ALA A 51 -5.35 -9.70 18.55
N ASP A 52 -5.83 -8.47 18.36
CA ASP A 52 -6.61 -8.08 17.17
C ASP A 52 -5.70 -7.76 15.96
N ILE A 53 -4.39 -7.67 16.18
CA ILE A 53 -3.38 -7.50 15.13
C ILE A 53 -3.03 -8.90 14.62
N HIS A 54 -3.89 -9.47 13.78
CA HIS A 54 -3.56 -10.70 13.07
C HIS A 54 -2.40 -10.44 12.10
N ASP A 55 -1.23 -11.00 12.42
CA ASP A 55 0.05 -10.77 11.74
C ASP A 55 0.18 -11.38 10.34
N ASP A 56 -0.80 -12.15 9.87
CA ASP A 56 -0.73 -12.80 8.55
C ASP A 56 -0.87 -11.80 7.39
N ARG A 57 -1.32 -10.57 7.67
CA ARG A 57 -1.57 -9.55 6.65
C ARG A 57 -0.97 -8.21 7.08
N PRO A 58 -0.18 -7.55 6.21
CA PRO A 58 0.33 -6.22 6.51
C PRO A 58 -0.81 -5.28 6.88
N ALA A 59 -0.58 -4.41 7.87
CA ALA A 59 -1.56 -3.40 8.27
C ALA A 59 -2.03 -2.60 7.04
N GLY A 60 -3.34 -2.64 6.76
CA GLY A 60 -3.93 -1.97 5.59
C GLY A 60 -4.03 -2.82 4.32
N PHE A 61 -3.85 -4.15 4.41
CA PHE A 61 -4.19 -5.10 3.34
C PHE A 61 -5.70 -5.29 3.22
N ASP A 62 -6.24 -5.06 2.03
CA ASP A 62 -7.65 -5.26 1.68
C ASP A 62 -7.77 -6.16 0.41
N PRO A 63 -8.35 -7.36 0.51
CA PRO A 63 -8.47 -8.26 -0.64
C PRO A 63 -9.28 -7.69 -1.82
N GLU A 64 -10.12 -6.67 -1.61
CA GLU A 64 -10.83 -5.96 -2.69
C GLU A 64 -9.91 -4.99 -3.45
N CYS A 65 -8.79 -4.59 -2.86
CA CYS A 65 -7.78 -3.75 -3.50
C CYS A 65 -6.82 -4.54 -4.41
N LEU A 66 -6.97 -5.86 -4.47
CA LEU A 66 -6.21 -6.73 -5.35
C LEU A 66 -6.68 -6.55 -6.79
N ASN A 67 -5.82 -5.98 -7.63
CA ASN A 67 -6.05 -5.80 -9.05
C ASN A 67 -5.31 -6.86 -9.86
N ARG A 68 -5.66 -7.03 -11.14
CA ARG A 68 -4.83 -7.79 -12.09
C ARG A 68 -3.94 -6.84 -12.90
N CYS A 69 -2.67 -7.19 -13.05
CA CYS A 69 -1.76 -6.48 -13.93
C CYS A 69 -2.21 -6.62 -15.39
N ARG A 70 -2.25 -5.51 -16.12
CA ARG A 70 -2.58 -5.50 -17.56
C ARG A 70 -1.47 -6.07 -18.46
N GLY A 71 -0.24 -6.15 -17.96
CA GLY A 71 0.90 -6.71 -18.72
C GLY A 71 1.04 -8.21 -18.56
N CYS A 72 1.12 -8.72 -17.32
CA CYS A 72 1.39 -10.14 -17.04
C CYS A 72 0.20 -10.92 -16.46
N GLY A 73 -0.94 -10.28 -16.18
CA GLY A 73 -2.12 -10.93 -15.60
C GLY A 73 -2.02 -11.31 -14.11
N SER A 74 -0.85 -11.11 -13.48
CA SER A 74 -0.64 -11.39 -12.05
C SER A 74 -1.56 -10.55 -11.17
N ARG A 75 -1.95 -11.11 -10.02
CA ARG A 75 -2.65 -10.40 -8.96
C ARG A 75 -1.66 -9.46 -8.24
N ILE A 76 -1.94 -8.15 -8.27
CA ILE A 76 -1.09 -7.10 -7.70
C ILE A 76 -1.91 -6.20 -6.77
N TYR A 77 -1.26 -5.74 -5.71
CA TYR A 77 -1.87 -4.78 -4.78
C TYR A 77 -1.55 -3.32 -5.16
N LEU A 78 -0.36 -3.10 -5.73
CA LEU A 78 0.16 -1.79 -6.09
C LEU A 78 0.53 -1.78 -7.57
N TRP A 79 0.35 -0.63 -8.21
CA TRP A 79 0.90 -0.33 -9.53
C TRP A 79 2.06 0.66 -9.35
N PRO A 80 3.20 0.49 -10.01
CA PRO A 80 3.50 -0.46 -11.09
C PRO A 80 3.62 -1.93 -10.64
N CYS A 81 3.45 -2.86 -11.58
CA CYS A 81 3.57 -4.30 -11.31
C CYS A 81 5.05 -4.68 -11.12
N MET A 82 5.44 -5.03 -9.90
CA MET A 82 6.82 -5.39 -9.58
C MET A 82 7.33 -6.58 -10.41
N THR A 83 6.48 -7.56 -10.73
CA THR A 83 6.88 -8.68 -11.60
C THR A 83 7.27 -8.21 -12.99
N CYS A 84 6.47 -7.31 -13.59
CA CYS A 84 6.79 -6.72 -14.89
C CYS A 84 8.05 -5.86 -14.83
N GLU A 85 8.19 -5.03 -13.79
CA GLU A 85 9.38 -4.18 -13.64
C GLU A 85 10.66 -4.99 -13.48
N LEU A 86 10.63 -6.02 -12.63
CA LEU A 86 11.80 -6.88 -12.40
C LEU A 86 12.16 -7.66 -13.65
N ARG A 87 11.17 -8.14 -14.42
CA ARG A 87 11.42 -8.80 -15.70
C ARG A 87 12.08 -7.86 -16.70
N ALA A 88 11.54 -6.66 -16.89
CA ALA A 88 12.13 -5.66 -17.78
C ALA A 88 13.57 -5.28 -17.37
N LYS A 89 13.83 -5.16 -16.06
CA LYS A 89 15.20 -4.93 -15.53
C LYS A 89 16.13 -6.13 -15.73
N ALA A 90 15.62 -7.36 -15.71
CA ALA A 90 16.41 -8.55 -15.96
C ALA A 90 16.79 -8.65 -17.44
N GLU A 91 15.84 -8.40 -18.34
CA GLU A 91 16.04 -8.39 -19.80
C GLU A 91 17.09 -7.35 -20.21
N SER A 92 16.98 -6.11 -19.69
CA SER A 92 17.96 -5.06 -19.99
C SER A 92 19.38 -5.38 -19.48
N ARG A 93 19.48 -6.04 -18.31
CA ARG A 93 20.77 -6.53 -17.79
C ARG A 93 21.36 -7.62 -18.67
N GLU A 94 20.55 -8.51 -19.20
CA GLU A 94 21.01 -9.57 -20.08
C GLU A 94 21.48 -9.02 -21.42
N GLU A 95 20.73 -8.08 -22.01
CA GLU A 95 21.12 -7.38 -23.23
C GLU A 95 22.45 -6.65 -23.06
N THR A 96 22.61 -5.92 -21.95
CA THR A 96 23.88 -5.26 -21.60
C THR A 96 25.03 -6.27 -21.51
N ARG A 97 24.81 -7.43 -20.88
CA ARG A 97 25.82 -8.49 -20.79
C ARG A 97 26.19 -9.06 -22.16
N ARG A 98 25.24 -9.24 -23.07
CA ARG A 98 25.50 -9.72 -24.43
C ARG A 98 26.34 -8.72 -25.22
N LEU A 99 25.98 -7.44 -25.16
CA LEU A 99 26.73 -6.36 -25.80
C LEU A 99 28.18 -6.27 -25.30
N VAL A 100 28.38 -6.39 -23.98
CA VAL A 100 29.74 -6.40 -23.40
C VAL A 100 30.53 -7.63 -23.86
N LYS A 101 29.89 -8.80 -24.00
CA LYS A 101 30.56 -10.01 -24.52
C LYS A 101 30.95 -9.88 -25.99
N SER A 102 30.11 -9.27 -26.83
CA SER A 102 30.42 -9.08 -28.26
C SER A 102 31.52 -8.06 -28.53
N LEU A 103 31.84 -7.20 -27.55
CA LEU A 103 32.93 -6.21 -27.63
C LEU A 103 34.26 -6.75 -27.11
N LYS A 104 34.30 -7.98 -26.57
CA LYS A 104 35.53 -8.62 -26.12
C LYS A 104 36.16 -9.36 -27.32
N PRO A 105 37.35 -8.95 -27.80
CA PRO A 105 38.03 -9.56 -28.94
C PRO A 105 38.50 -10.99 -28.64
#